data_AF-A0AAN7FS92-F1
#
_entry.id   AF-A0AAN7FS92-F1
#
_cell.length_a   1.000
_cell.length_b   1.000
_cell.length_c   1.000
_cell.angle_alpha   90.00
_cell.angle_beta   90.00
_cell.angle_gamma   90.00
#
_symmetry.space_group_name_H-M   'P 1'
#
loop_
_entity.id
_entity.type
_entity.pdbx_description
1 polymer ?
#
loop_
_entity_poly.entity_id
_entity_poly.type
_entity_poly.pdbx_seq_one_letter_code
_entity_poly.pdbx_strand_id
1 'polypeptide(L)'
;MAGDGSGIGEDKDSNSWPFRFRLTTDHLCWDSLKISPSKEFEEHILGNMNEASHKALKAWLPVEISIYDVDTCGTYPAKLAKKEKTMIEQPTCYDLEEARKEFAYSIEPFRQLVNKRNLNYNQEIGLRWSGAKAVEKLEFSVLYVPRLDLSSLRI
;
A
#
# COMPACT_ATOMS: atom_id res chain seq x y z
N MET A 1 -25.02 47.00 -1.61
CA MET A 1 -25.23 46.17 -2.81
C MET A 1 -24.10 46.49 -3.77
N ALA A 2 -23.23 45.60 -4.23
CA ALA A 2 -22.95 44.21 -3.93
C ALA A 2 -21.42 44.07 -3.98
N GLY A 3 -20.86 43.23 -3.10
CA GLY A 3 -19.48 42.76 -3.26
C GLY A 3 -19.48 41.53 -4.14
N ASP A 4 -18.40 41.34 -4.90
CA ASP A 4 -18.02 40.02 -5.42
C ASP A 4 -16.49 39.98 -5.50
N GLY A 5 -15.90 39.52 -4.40
CA GLY A 5 -14.57 38.93 -4.42
C GLY A 5 -14.70 37.48 -4.86
N SER A 6 -14.42 37.20 -6.13
CA SER A 6 -14.09 35.84 -6.55
C SER A 6 -12.62 35.61 -6.25
N GLY A 7 -12.35 35.21 -5.00
CA GLY A 7 -11.17 34.44 -4.68
C GLY A 7 -11.24 33.17 -5.52
N ILE A 8 -10.34 33.05 -6.49
CA ILE A 8 -10.05 31.79 -7.15
C ILE A 8 -9.58 30.88 -6.01
N GLY A 9 -10.50 30.03 -5.55
CA GLY A 9 -10.17 28.98 -4.60
C GLY A 9 -9.03 28.20 -5.22
N GLU A 10 -7.89 28.24 -4.54
CA GLU A 10 -6.85 27.25 -4.73
C GLU A 10 -7.54 25.89 -4.75
N ASP A 11 -7.51 25.21 -5.90
CA ASP A 11 -7.82 23.80 -5.98
C ASP A 11 -6.84 23.10 -5.03
N LYS A 12 -7.31 22.90 -3.81
CA LYS A 12 -6.80 21.92 -2.87
C LYS A 12 -7.05 20.55 -3.52
N ASP A 13 -6.26 20.21 -4.53
CA ASP A 13 -5.95 18.84 -4.90
C ASP A 13 -5.14 18.23 -3.75
N SER A 14 -5.82 18.08 -2.62
CA SER A 14 -5.39 17.43 -1.41
C SER A 14 -5.28 15.94 -1.72
N ASN A 15 -4.15 15.58 -2.32
CA ASN A 15 -3.51 14.29 -2.23
C ASN A 15 -4.47 13.08 -2.30
N SER A 16 -5.02 12.80 -3.49
CA SER A 16 -5.93 11.68 -3.79
C SER A 16 -5.42 10.28 -3.38
N TRP A 17 -4.15 10.18 -2.97
CA TRP A 17 -3.42 8.99 -2.57
C TRP A 17 -2.66 9.29 -1.27
N PRO A 18 -3.27 9.05 -0.09
CA PRO A 18 -2.71 9.40 1.20
C PRO A 18 -1.50 8.55 1.57
N PHE A 19 -1.37 7.35 1.00
CA PHE A 19 -0.18 6.52 1.15
C PHE A 19 0.46 6.33 -0.22
N ARG A 20 1.72 6.77 -0.36
CA ARG A 20 2.50 6.66 -1.59
C ARG A 20 3.85 6.05 -1.25
N PHE A 21 4.34 5.17 -2.09
CA PHE A 21 5.72 4.72 -1.95
C PHE A 21 6.27 4.20 -3.27
N ARG A 22 7.60 4.26 -3.36
CA ARG A 22 8.36 3.81 -4.53
C ARG A 22 8.64 2.31 -4.44
N LEU A 23 8.36 1.59 -5.52
CA LEU A 23 8.67 0.17 -5.65
C LEU A 23 10.18 -0.04 -5.71
N THR A 24 10.66 -0.99 -4.91
CA THR A 24 12.04 -1.48 -4.88
C THR A 24 12.08 -2.89 -5.44
N THR A 25 13.27 -3.40 -5.71
CA THR A 25 13.46 -4.79 -6.17
C THR A 25 12.81 -5.80 -5.23
N ASP A 26 12.92 -5.60 -3.91
CA ASP A 26 12.27 -6.46 -2.91
C ASP A 26 10.76 -6.51 -3.08
N HIS A 27 10.09 -5.39 -3.35
CA HIS A 27 8.64 -5.35 -3.56
C HIS A 27 8.19 -6.14 -4.79
N LEU A 28 9.08 -6.39 -5.75
CA LEU A 28 8.78 -7.07 -7.01
C LEU A 28 9.19 -8.55 -6.99
N CYS A 29 10.21 -8.90 -6.20
CA CYS A 29 10.73 -10.27 -6.10
C CYS A 29 9.85 -11.20 -5.27
N TRP A 30 9.19 -10.66 -4.24
CA TRP A 30 8.37 -11.45 -3.32
C TRP A 30 6.90 -11.42 -3.72
N ASP A 31 6.13 -12.45 -3.34
CA ASP A 31 4.67 -12.44 -3.50
C ASP A 31 3.97 -11.53 -2.47
N SER A 32 4.74 -10.66 -1.81
CA SER A 32 4.29 -9.84 -0.71
C SER A 32 4.78 -8.43 -0.83
N LEU A 33 3.84 -7.50 -0.73
CA LEU A 33 4.17 -6.10 -0.56
C LEU A 33 4.38 -5.82 0.92
N LYS A 34 5.63 -5.55 1.30
CA LYS A 34 6.02 -5.20 2.67
C LYS A 34 5.90 -3.70 2.88
N ILE A 35 5.23 -3.32 3.96
CA ILE A 35 5.00 -1.93 4.33
C ILE A 35 5.49 -1.74 5.77
N SER A 36 6.47 -0.86 5.94
CA SER A 36 6.94 -0.48 7.27
C SER A 36 5.82 0.20 8.06
N PRO A 37 5.72 -0.04 9.38
CA PRO A 37 4.78 0.70 10.21
C PRO A 37 5.08 2.20 10.13
N SER A 38 4.09 2.99 9.73
CA SER A 38 4.21 4.44 9.66
C SER A 38 2.90 5.08 10.10
N LYS A 39 3.00 6.29 10.66
CA LYS A 39 1.82 7.04 11.11
C LYS A 39 0.79 7.21 9.98
N GLU A 40 1.25 7.52 8.77
CA GLU A 40 0.39 7.68 7.59
C GLU A 40 -0.37 6.40 7.24
N PHE A 41 0.31 5.25 7.28
CA PHE A 41 -0.34 3.97 7.01
C PHE A 41 -1.38 3.63 8.10
N GLU A 42 -1.05 3.86 9.37
CA GLU A 42 -1.96 3.58 10.47
C GLU A 42 -3.20 4.50 10.45
N GLU A 43 -3.03 5.79 10.21
CA GLU A 43 -4.13 6.76 10.19
C GLU A 43 -5.02 6.57 8.95
N HIS A 44 -4.44 6.42 7.77
CA HIS A 44 -5.20 6.44 6.51
C HIS A 44 -5.65 5.06 6.02
N ILE A 45 -4.95 3.98 6.40
CA ILE A 45 -5.32 2.61 6.02
C ILE A 45 -6.00 1.93 7.20
N LEU A 46 -5.31 1.78 8.33
CA LEU A 46 -5.83 0.99 9.46
C LEU A 46 -6.99 1.68 10.19
N GLY A 47 -6.95 3.00 10.31
CA GLY A 47 -8.00 3.80 10.96
C GLY A 47 -9.37 3.69 10.27
N ASN A 48 -9.40 3.27 9.01
CA ASN A 48 -10.62 3.09 8.23
C ASN A 48 -11.11 1.63 8.17
N MET A 49 -10.36 0.68 8.74
CA MET A 49 -10.78 -0.71 8.86
C MET A 49 -11.92 -0.87 9.87
N ASN A 50 -12.71 -1.93 9.72
CA ASN A 50 -13.69 -2.28 10.74
C ASN A 50 -13.02 -2.77 12.05
N GLU A 51 -13.79 -2.76 13.14
CA GLU A 51 -13.28 -3.12 14.47
C GLU A 51 -12.77 -4.57 14.54
N ALA A 52 -13.44 -5.50 13.86
CA ALA A 52 -13.06 -6.92 13.84
C ALA A 52 -11.72 -7.12 13.13
N SER A 53 -11.50 -6.45 11.99
CA SER A 53 -10.23 -6.43 11.26
C SER A 53 -9.10 -5.85 12.12
N HIS A 54 -9.37 -4.72 12.80
CA HIS A 54 -8.37 -4.11 13.67
C HIS A 54 -8.00 -5.03 14.85
N LYS A 55 -9.00 -5.71 15.44
CA LYS A 55 -8.78 -6.72 16.48
C LYS A 55 -8.00 -7.93 15.95
N ALA A 56 -8.29 -8.39 14.74
CA ALA A 56 -7.55 -9.47 14.08
C ALA A 56 -6.08 -9.10 13.89
N LEU A 57 -5.78 -7.90 13.34
CA LEU A 57 -4.41 -7.43 13.18
C LEU A 57 -3.67 -7.25 14.51
N LYS A 58 -4.36 -6.80 15.57
CA LYS A 58 -3.78 -6.75 16.93
C LYS A 58 -3.44 -8.14 17.46
N ALA A 59 -4.26 -9.14 17.12
CA ALA A 59 -4.04 -10.55 17.43
C ALA A 59 -3.10 -11.26 16.44
N TRP A 60 -2.43 -10.51 15.54
CA TRP A 60 -1.53 -11.06 14.51
C TRP A 60 -2.21 -12.04 13.54
N LEU A 61 -3.53 -11.91 13.36
CA LEU A 61 -4.29 -12.69 12.40
C LEU A 61 -4.40 -11.93 11.07
N PRO A 62 -4.33 -12.65 9.92
CA PRO A 62 -4.52 -12.03 8.62
C PRO A 62 -5.96 -11.56 8.44
N VAL A 63 -6.12 -10.42 7.78
CA VAL A 63 -7.41 -9.84 7.39
C VAL A 63 -7.58 -9.98 5.89
N GLU A 64 -8.70 -10.55 5.45
CA GLU A 64 -9.04 -10.60 4.03
C GLU A 64 -9.45 -9.23 3.53
N ILE A 65 -8.82 -8.79 2.44
CA ILE A 65 -9.07 -7.51 1.79
C ILE A 65 -9.21 -7.71 0.28
N SER A 66 -9.71 -6.70 -0.40
CA SER A 66 -9.68 -6.63 -1.86
C SER A 66 -8.86 -5.43 -2.32
N ILE A 67 -8.00 -5.63 -3.32
CA ILE A 67 -7.27 -4.54 -3.99
C ILE A 67 -8.03 -4.21 -5.27
N TYR A 68 -8.49 -2.97 -5.40
CA TYR A 68 -9.10 -2.45 -6.61
C TYR A 68 -8.15 -1.52 -7.32
N ASP A 69 -7.72 -1.94 -8.50
CA ASP A 69 -6.93 -1.13 -9.40
C ASP A 69 -7.85 -0.16 -10.15
N VAL A 70 -7.76 1.12 -9.78
CA VAL A 70 -8.62 2.15 -10.38
C VAL A 70 -8.26 2.45 -11.83
N ASP A 71 -7.04 2.12 -12.25
CA ASP A 71 -6.56 2.40 -13.60
C ASP A 71 -7.08 1.37 -14.61
N THR A 72 -7.30 0.13 -14.16
CA THR A 72 -7.76 -0.99 -15.01
C THR A 72 -9.15 -1.50 -14.67
N CYS A 73 -9.77 -0.97 -13.61
CA CYS A 73 -11.00 -1.46 -13.02
C CYS A 73 -10.94 -2.94 -12.59
N GLY A 74 -9.74 -3.45 -12.27
CA GLY A 74 -9.52 -4.82 -11.84
C GLY A 74 -9.60 -4.97 -10.32
N THR A 75 -10.22 -6.05 -9.85
CA THR A 75 -10.27 -6.39 -8.41
C THR A 75 -9.48 -7.67 -8.14
N TYR A 76 -8.63 -7.64 -7.11
CA TYR A 76 -7.74 -8.73 -6.73
C TYR A 76 -7.96 -9.09 -5.26
N PRO A 77 -8.23 -10.36 -4.92
CA PRO A 77 -8.29 -10.79 -3.53
C PRO A 77 -6.88 -10.75 -2.90
N ALA A 78 -6.79 -10.23 -1.69
CA ALA A 78 -5.54 -10.17 -0.93
C ALA A 78 -5.78 -10.31 0.57
N LYS A 79 -4.70 -10.39 1.32
CA LYS A 79 -4.69 -10.46 2.77
C LYS A 79 -3.72 -9.42 3.30
N LEU A 80 -4.15 -8.69 4.32
CA LEU A 80 -3.30 -7.81 5.11
C LEU A 80 -2.93 -8.53 6.41
N ALA A 81 -1.64 -8.67 6.68
CA ALA A 81 -1.14 -9.32 7.90
C ALA A 81 0.02 -8.55 8.52
N LYS A 82 0.20 -8.69 9.83
CA LYS A 82 1.47 -8.35 10.49
C LYS A 82 2.43 -9.53 10.37
N LYS A 83 3.65 -9.27 9.95
CA LYS A 83 4.71 -10.26 9.87
C LYS A 83 5.97 -9.74 10.57
N GLU A 84 6.68 -10.64 11.23
CA GLU A 84 7.97 -10.34 11.83
C GLU A 84 8.97 -9.97 10.73
N LYS A 85 9.74 -8.90 10.93
CA LYS A 85 10.68 -8.36 9.93
C LYS A 85 11.82 -9.33 9.64
N THR A 86 12.17 -10.17 10.61
CA THR A 86 13.32 -11.08 10.61
C THR A 86 13.06 -12.46 10.01
N MET A 87 11.83 -12.83 9.63
CA MET A 87 11.55 -14.12 8.97
C MET A 87 12.08 -14.23 7.52
N ILE A 88 13.11 -13.47 7.16
CA ILE A 88 13.90 -13.65 5.93
C ILE A 88 15.10 -14.61 6.18
N GLU A 89 15.54 -14.83 7.42
CA GLU A 89 16.61 -15.81 7.74
C GLU A 89 16.30 -16.53 9.07
N GLN A 90 16.42 -17.86 9.11
CA GLN A 90 15.91 -18.71 10.20
C GLN A 90 16.72 -18.60 11.52
N PRO A 91 16.11 -18.80 12.71
CA PRO A 91 16.78 -18.65 14.01
C PRO A 91 16.92 -19.96 14.81
N THR A 92 17.91 -20.06 15.72
CA THR A 92 17.95 -21.14 16.74
C THR A 92 17.65 -20.69 18.17
N CYS A 93 17.38 -19.40 18.42
CA CYS A 93 16.96 -18.90 19.74
C CYS A 93 16.47 -17.45 19.58
N TYR A 94 15.19 -17.22 19.33
CA TYR A 94 14.63 -15.87 19.29
C TYR A 94 13.40 -15.82 20.20
N ASP A 95 13.38 -14.81 21.07
CA ASP A 95 12.20 -14.44 21.84
C ASP A 95 11.15 -13.87 20.87
N LEU A 96 10.02 -14.55 20.75
CA LEU A 96 8.92 -14.15 19.88
C LEU A 96 8.35 -12.79 20.28
N GLU A 97 8.40 -12.40 21.56
CA GLU A 97 7.92 -11.09 21.99
C GLU A 97 8.84 -9.97 21.51
N GLU A 98 10.16 -10.18 21.52
CA GLU A 98 11.14 -9.23 20.96
C GLU A 98 11.05 -9.17 19.42
N ALA A 99 10.90 -10.31 18.75
CA ALA A 99 10.73 -10.34 17.29
C ALA A 99 9.47 -9.58 16.84
N ARG A 100 8.42 -9.61 17.65
CA ARG A 100 7.18 -8.86 17.39
C ARG A 100 7.33 -7.35 17.57
N LYS A 101 8.39 -6.85 18.20
CA LYS A 101 8.72 -5.42 18.23
C LYS A 101 9.21 -4.93 16.87
N GLU A 102 9.85 -5.81 16.08
CA GLU A 102 10.27 -5.53 14.72
C GLU A 102 9.35 -6.22 13.71
N PHE A 103 8.27 -5.54 13.32
CA PHE A 103 7.30 -6.07 12.37
C PHE A 103 7.11 -5.18 11.15
N ALA A 104 6.54 -5.75 10.10
CA ALA A 104 6.06 -5.06 8.92
C ALA A 104 4.62 -5.51 8.62
N TYR A 105 3.85 -4.62 8.01
CA TYR A 105 2.60 -5.00 7.36
C TYR A 105 2.93 -5.67 6.03
N SER A 106 2.12 -6.66 5.66
CA SER A 106 2.32 -7.45 4.46
C SER A 106 0.99 -7.63 3.73
N ILE A 107 0.97 -7.30 2.44
CA ILE A 107 -0.17 -7.52 1.54
C ILE A 107 0.17 -8.66 0.59
N GLU A 108 -0.64 -9.72 0.61
CA GLU A 108 -0.38 -10.97 -0.13
C GLU A 108 -1.67 -11.59 -0.69
N PRO A 109 -1.68 -12.17 -1.92
CA PRO A 109 -0.59 -12.17 -2.89
C PRO A 109 -0.48 -10.83 -3.62
N PHE A 110 0.73 -10.35 -3.84
CA PHE A 110 0.99 -9.11 -4.59
C PHE A 110 1.57 -9.37 -5.98
N ARG A 111 2.16 -10.54 -6.23
CA ARG A 111 2.82 -10.84 -7.51
C ARG A 111 1.86 -10.85 -8.68
N GLN A 112 0.59 -11.19 -8.44
CA GLN A 112 -0.44 -11.11 -9.49
C GLN A 112 -0.62 -9.67 -9.99
N LEU A 113 -0.63 -8.69 -9.08
CA LEU A 113 -0.75 -7.28 -9.45
C LEU A 113 0.50 -6.79 -10.18
N VAL A 114 1.69 -7.17 -9.67
CA VAL A 114 2.98 -6.88 -10.33
C VAL A 114 2.98 -7.37 -11.77
N ASN A 115 2.59 -8.63 -12.00
CA ASN A 115 2.58 -9.22 -13.33
C ASN A 115 1.52 -8.58 -14.25
N LYS A 116 0.29 -8.39 -13.76
CA LYS A 116 -0.80 -7.84 -14.59
C LYS A 116 -0.58 -6.38 -14.96
N ARG A 117 0.01 -5.60 -14.06
CA ARG A 117 0.29 -4.17 -14.29
C ARG A 117 1.70 -3.92 -14.84
N ASN A 118 2.47 -4.97 -15.07
CA ASN A 118 3.85 -4.89 -15.50
C ASN A 118 4.64 -3.90 -14.63
N LEU A 119 4.47 -4.03 -13.30
CA LEU A 119 5.09 -3.12 -12.35
C LEU A 119 6.61 -3.30 -12.38
N ASN A 120 7.32 -2.18 -12.28
CA ASN A 120 8.75 -2.09 -12.42
C ASN A 120 9.38 -1.31 -11.27
N TYR A 121 10.69 -1.48 -11.09
CA TYR A 121 11.43 -0.77 -10.05
C TYR A 121 11.38 0.73 -10.33
N ASN A 122 11.46 1.54 -9.26
CA ASN A 122 11.34 3.01 -9.30
C ASN A 122 9.96 3.57 -9.73
N GLN A 123 8.96 2.74 -10.03
CA GLN A 123 7.59 3.23 -10.12
C GLN A 123 7.08 3.64 -8.74
N GLU A 124 6.26 4.68 -8.69
CA GLU A 124 5.55 5.07 -7.48
C GLU A 124 4.11 4.55 -7.58
N ILE A 125 3.64 3.91 -6.52
CA ILE A 125 2.25 3.49 -6.40
C ILE A 125 1.54 4.25 -5.29
N GLY A 126 0.25 4.47 -5.49
CA GLY A 126 -0.65 5.06 -4.52
C GLY A 126 -1.56 3.99 -3.94
N LEU A 127 -1.74 4.02 -2.63
CA LEU A 127 -2.72 3.23 -1.91
C LEU A 127 -3.66 4.14 -1.13
N ARG A 128 -4.95 3.80 -1.12
CA ARG A 128 -5.94 4.44 -0.25
C ARG A 128 -7.00 3.46 0.18
N TRP A 129 -7.53 3.65 1.37
CA TRP A 129 -8.67 2.84 1.81
C TRP A 129 -9.95 3.34 1.13
N SER A 130 -10.69 2.42 0.51
CA SER A 130 -11.96 2.70 -0.17
C SER A 130 -12.99 1.64 0.23
N GLY A 131 -13.21 1.52 1.53
CA GLY A 131 -14.24 0.68 2.10
C GLY A 131 -15.22 1.52 2.91
N ALA A 132 -16.52 1.37 2.66
CA ALA A 132 -17.47 1.54 3.75
C ALA A 132 -17.20 0.41 4.75
N LYS A 133 -17.37 0.63 6.06
CA LYS A 133 -17.03 -0.31 7.16
C LYS A 133 -17.46 -1.79 6.99
N ALA A 134 -18.29 -2.11 6.00
CA ALA A 134 -18.74 -3.46 5.66
C ALA A 134 -17.82 -4.23 4.67
N VAL A 135 -17.00 -3.56 3.86
CA VAL A 135 -16.10 -4.23 2.89
C VAL A 135 -14.71 -3.63 2.95
N GLU A 136 -13.74 -4.47 3.34
CA GLU A 136 -12.33 -4.09 3.45
C GLU A 136 -11.70 -4.03 2.05
N LYS A 137 -11.64 -2.82 1.49
CA LYS A 137 -11.19 -2.58 0.12
C LYS A 137 -10.11 -1.51 0.09
N LEU A 138 -8.99 -1.85 -0.54
CA LEU A 138 -7.85 -0.99 -0.79
C LEU A 138 -7.88 -0.59 -2.27
N GLU A 139 -7.78 0.70 -2.56
CA GLU A 139 -7.59 1.19 -3.91
C GLU A 139 -6.12 1.36 -4.22
N PHE A 140 -5.78 1.09 -5.48
CA PHE A 140 -4.43 1.07 -6.03
C PHE A 140 -4.37 1.85 -7.35
N SER A 141 -3.31 2.61 -7.56
CA SER A 141 -2.96 3.23 -8.85
C SER A 141 -1.44 3.35 -9.01
N VAL A 142 -0.98 3.38 -10.25
CA VAL A 142 0.42 3.71 -10.59
C VAL A 142 0.53 5.22 -10.80
N LEU A 143 1.20 5.92 -9.90
CA LEU A 143 1.29 7.39 -9.89
C LEU A 143 2.44 7.91 -10.76
N TYR A 144 3.54 7.16 -10.81
CA TYR A 144 4.72 7.53 -11.58
C TYR A 144 5.24 6.33 -12.35
N VAL A 145 5.43 6.53 -13.66
CA VAL A 145 6.12 5.60 -14.55
C VAL A 145 7.40 6.28 -15.01
N PRO A 146 8.60 5.77 -14.62
CA PRO A 146 9.85 6.27 -15.15
C PRO A 146 9.81 6.17 -16.67
N ARG A 147 9.94 7.31 -17.37
CA ARG A 147 10.17 7.28 -18.81
C ARG A 147 11.56 6.70 -19.01
N LEU A 148 11.66 5.61 -19.77
CA LEU A 148 12.93 5.16 -20.32
C LEU A 148 13.49 6.31 -21.14
N ASP A 149 14.52 6.96 -20.63
CA ASP A 149 15.19 8.03 -21.34
C ASP A 149 16.05 7.44 -22.46
N LEU A 150 15.42 7.24 -23.61
CA LEU A 150 16.07 6.77 -24.83
C LEU A 150 17.09 7.79 -25.39
N SER A 151 17.23 8.99 -24.80
CA SER A 151 18.26 9.94 -25.22
C SER A 151 19.70 9.50 -24.87
N SER A 152 19.83 8.49 -24.02
CA SER A 152 21.11 7.80 -23.71
C SER A 152 21.51 6.74 -24.75
N LEU A 153 20.60 6.35 -25.66
CA LEU A 153 20.87 5.51 -26.83
C LEU A 153 21.26 6.37 -28.03
N ARG A 154 22.36 7.11 -27.93
CA ARG A 154 23.12 7.52 -29.12
C ARG A 154 24.11 6.42 -29.44
N ILE A 155 23.75 5.58 -30.40
CA ILE A 155 24.69 4.70 -31.12
C ILE A 155 25.36 5.54 -32.21
#